data_AF-L1JVL5-F1
#
_entry.id   AF-L1JVL5-F1
#
_cell.length_a   1.000
_cell.length_b   1.000
_cell.length_c   1.000
_cell.angle_alpha   90.00
_cell.angle_beta   90.00
_cell.angle_gamma   90.00
#
_symmetry.space_group_name_H-M   'P 1'
#
loop_
_entity.id
_entity.type
_entity.pdbx_description
1 polymer ?
#
loop_
_entity_poly.entity_id
_entity_poly.type
_entity_poly.pdbx_seq_one_letter_code
_entity_poly.pdbx_strand_id
1 'polypeptide(L)'
;MEAYRSCVALNPGREESWIQLAGLYLSLGDIPSALRSYLSALESNPSCSAAHAGIGRILEQGGKTEAAIVSYEKAMRAGGGDKATLMSLYTLYFRSRRFEAARDVAQRLCNENTDDEDVSTKLGHALMELGRTAEAQRSFLFSSISNLTECNMKSRRAVDLNQGYGPAYNGLGVR
;
A
#
# COMPACT_ATOMS: atom_id res chain seq x y z
N MET A 1 9.38 -2.50 28.29
CA MET A 1 9.73 -1.19 28.91
C MET A 1 11.03 -0.59 28.37
N GLU A 2 11.98 -1.38 27.84
CA GLU A 2 13.18 -0.84 27.18
C GLU A 2 12.87 -0.10 25.88
N ALA A 3 11.96 -0.62 25.04
CA ALA A 3 11.52 0.07 23.81
C ALA A 3 10.86 1.44 24.06
N TYR A 4 10.19 1.61 25.22
CA TYR A 4 9.62 2.89 25.67
C TYR A 4 10.73 3.91 25.97
N ARG A 5 11.79 3.49 26.68
CA ARG A 5 12.95 4.34 26.95
C ARG A 5 13.71 4.71 25.67
N SER A 6 13.82 3.79 24.72
CA SER A 6 14.47 4.04 23.43
C SER A 6 13.69 5.03 22.54
N CYS A 7 12.36 4.94 22.47
CA CYS A 7 11.55 5.88 21.68
C CYS A 7 11.59 7.31 22.25
N VAL A 8 11.53 7.45 23.58
CA VAL A 8 11.65 8.76 24.26
C VAL A 8 13.07 9.32 24.14
N ALA A 9 14.10 8.47 24.10
CA ALA A 9 15.50 8.88 23.98
C ALA A 9 15.91 9.30 22.56
N LEU A 10 15.23 8.81 21.50
CA LEU A 10 15.66 9.01 20.12
C LEU A 10 15.20 10.34 19.49
N ASN A 11 14.12 10.97 19.97
CA ASN A 11 13.77 12.38 19.70
C ASN A 11 12.50 12.78 20.48
N PRO A 12 12.58 13.55 21.57
CA PRO A 12 11.45 13.83 22.46
C PRO A 12 10.37 14.79 21.91
N GLY A 13 10.53 15.32 20.70
CA GLY A 13 9.71 16.45 20.19
C GLY A 13 8.99 16.21 18.87
N ARG A 14 8.86 14.95 18.41
CA ARG A 14 8.35 14.65 17.06
C ARG A 14 7.26 13.60 17.07
N GLU A 15 6.26 13.80 16.21
CA GLU A 15 5.16 12.90 15.91
C GLU A 15 5.63 11.47 15.56
N GLU A 16 6.83 11.34 14.99
CA GLU A 16 7.47 10.06 14.65
C GLU A 16 7.64 9.14 15.85
N SER A 17 8.09 9.66 17.00
CA SER A 17 8.31 8.87 18.22
C SER A 17 7.00 8.30 18.76
N TRP A 18 5.93 9.10 18.69
CA TRP A 18 4.59 8.69 19.09
C TRP A 18 3.99 7.65 18.14
N ILE A 19 4.25 7.74 16.83
CA ILE A 19 3.85 6.74 15.84
C ILE A 19 4.54 5.41 16.10
N GLN A 20 5.86 5.42 16.35
CA GLN A 20 6.61 4.20 16.63
C GLN A 20 6.11 3.53 17.91
N LEU A 21 5.84 4.32 18.95
CA LEU A 21 5.25 3.83 20.20
C LEU A 21 3.86 3.21 19.96
N ALA A 22 3.02 3.87 19.16
CA ALA A 22 1.70 3.33 18.80
C ALA A 22 1.82 2.00 18.05
N GLY A 23 2.78 1.88 17.14
CA GLY A 23 3.07 0.63 16.43
C GLY A 23 3.50 -0.51 17.36
N LEU A 24 4.32 -0.21 18.38
CA LEU A 24 4.69 -1.18 19.41
C LEU A 24 3.47 -1.63 20.22
N TYR A 25 2.62 -0.69 20.67
CA TYR A 25 1.38 -1.05 21.38
C TYR A 25 0.43 -1.90 20.53
N LEU A 26 0.32 -1.61 19.23
CA LEU A 26 -0.43 -2.45 18.29
C LEU A 26 0.13 -3.87 18.21
N SER A 27 1.46 -4.03 18.14
CA SER A 27 2.09 -5.37 18.12
C SER A 27 1.86 -6.16 19.40
N LEU A 28 1.66 -5.45 20.53
CA LEU A 28 1.33 -6.03 21.82
C LEU A 28 -0.18 -6.28 22.01
N GLY A 29 -1.02 -5.86 21.07
CA GLY A 29 -2.48 -5.93 21.17
C GLY A 29 -3.12 -4.90 22.10
N ASP A 30 -2.34 -3.94 22.63
CA ASP A 30 -2.86 -2.87 23.49
C ASP A 30 -3.42 -1.71 22.64
N ILE A 31 -4.62 -1.93 22.13
CA ILE A 31 -5.35 -0.95 21.32
C ILE A 31 -5.57 0.38 22.06
N PRO A 32 -5.98 0.41 23.34
CA PRO A 32 -6.13 1.66 24.08
C PRO A 32 -4.86 2.51 24.14
N SER A 33 -3.71 1.90 24.43
CA SER A 33 -2.43 2.63 24.52
C SER A 33 -1.93 3.06 23.13
N ALA A 34 -2.19 2.27 22.09
CA ALA A 34 -1.90 2.64 20.71
C ALA A 34 -2.68 3.89 20.29
N LEU A 35 -3.98 3.94 20.59
CA LEU A 35 -4.82 5.12 20.28
C LEU A 35 -4.34 6.37 21.00
N ARG A 36 -4.01 6.29 22.30
CA ARG A 36 -3.45 7.43 23.04
C ARG A 36 -2.17 7.94 22.39
N SER A 37 -1.29 7.02 21.98
CA SER A 37 -0.04 7.38 21.32
C SER A 37 -0.26 8.07 19.97
N TYR A 38 -1.20 7.59 19.15
CA TYR A 38 -1.55 8.29 17.90
C TYR A 38 -2.20 9.65 18.15
N LEU A 39 -3.03 9.80 19.18
CA LEU A 39 -3.62 11.09 19.55
C LEU A 39 -2.54 12.09 19.98
N SER A 40 -1.55 11.68 20.78
CA SER A 40 -0.41 12.53 21.13
C SER A 40 0.45 12.88 19.91
N ALA A 41 0.56 11.99 18.91
CA ALA A 41 1.19 12.32 17.64
C ALA A 41 0.42 13.45 16.90
N LEU A 42 -0.92 13.42 16.94
CA LEU A 42 -1.77 14.44 16.35
C LEU A 42 -1.81 15.76 17.14
N GLU A 43 -1.60 15.73 18.45
CA GLU A 43 -1.42 16.93 19.27
C GLU A 43 -0.13 17.67 18.87
N SER A 44 0.93 16.93 18.55
CA SER A 44 2.19 17.50 18.06
C SER A 44 2.08 17.98 16.60
N ASN A 45 1.50 17.15 15.73
CA ASN A 45 1.28 17.47 14.31
C ASN A 45 -0.13 17.04 13.90
N PRO A 46 -1.10 17.97 13.83
CA PRO A 46 -2.49 17.67 13.45
C PRO A 46 -2.64 17.10 12.03
N SER A 47 -1.66 17.37 11.17
CA SER A 47 -1.59 16.87 9.79
C SER A 47 -0.69 15.64 9.68
N CYS A 48 -0.46 14.92 10.78
CA CYS A 48 0.30 13.69 10.74
C CYS A 48 -0.51 12.57 10.05
N SER A 49 -0.18 12.34 8.78
CA SER A 49 -0.84 11.34 7.95
C SER A 49 -0.78 9.93 8.55
N ALA A 50 0.40 9.51 9.04
CA ALA A 50 0.61 8.16 9.57
C ALA A 50 -0.18 7.93 10.86
N ALA A 51 -0.41 8.96 11.68
CA ALA A 51 -1.25 8.86 12.85
C ALA A 51 -2.74 8.69 12.47
N HIS A 52 -3.24 9.46 11.49
CA HIS A 52 -4.59 9.29 10.95
C HIS A 52 -4.79 7.90 10.33
N ALA A 53 -3.79 7.38 9.60
CA ALA A 53 -3.82 6.05 9.02
C ALA A 53 -3.82 4.93 10.10
N GLY A 54 -3.00 5.09 11.14
CA GLY A 54 -2.97 4.17 12.28
C GLY A 54 -4.30 4.09 13.03
N ILE A 55 -4.93 5.25 13.29
CA ILE A 55 -6.28 5.33 13.88
C ILE A 55 -7.30 4.68 12.95
N GLY A 56 -7.23 4.94 11.63
CA GLY A 56 -8.11 4.31 10.64
C GLY A 56 -8.05 2.78 10.69
N ARG A 57 -6.84 2.22 10.78
CA ARG A 57 -6.63 0.76 10.90
C ARG A 57 -7.24 0.17 12.15
N ILE A 58 -7.08 0.86 13.29
CA ILE A 58 -7.68 0.43 14.56
C ILE A 58 -9.21 0.43 14.46
N LEU A 59 -9.79 1.48 13.86
CA LEU A 59 -11.24 1.60 13.69
C LEU A 59 -11.79 0.54 12.73
N GLU A 60 -11.04 0.25 11.66
CA GLU A 60 -11.36 -0.83 10.71
C GLU A 60 -11.38 -2.20 11.39
N GLN A 61 -10.35 -2.52 12.19
CA GLN A 61 -10.29 -3.75 12.99
C GLN A 61 -11.44 -3.83 14.01
N GLY A 62 -11.85 -2.68 14.56
CA GLY A 62 -13.01 -2.57 15.46
C GLY A 62 -14.37 -2.60 14.77
N GLY A 63 -14.43 -2.82 13.45
CA GLY A 63 -15.68 -2.87 12.67
C GLY A 63 -16.35 -1.50 12.46
N LYS A 64 -15.69 -0.39 12.82
CA LYS A 64 -16.21 0.97 12.68
C LYS A 64 -15.86 1.54 11.29
N THR A 65 -16.42 0.91 10.25
CA THR A 65 -16.13 1.20 8.84
C THR A 65 -16.18 2.69 8.49
N GLU A 66 -17.26 3.40 8.84
CA GLU A 66 -17.40 4.83 8.49
C GLU A 66 -16.37 5.72 9.21
N ALA A 67 -16.08 5.44 10.47
CA ALA A 67 -15.07 6.18 11.22
C ALA A 67 -13.65 5.91 10.69
N ALA A 68 -13.39 4.67 10.23
CA ALA A 68 -12.15 4.31 9.57
C ALA A 68 -11.98 5.08 8.25
N ILE A 69 -13.02 5.14 7.42
CA ILE A 69 -13.03 5.93 6.17
C ILE A 69 -12.66 7.38 6.46
N VAL A 70 -13.33 8.04 7.41
CA VAL A 70 -13.04 9.44 7.76
C VAL A 70 -11.59 9.64 8.20
N SER A 71 -11.02 8.70 8.95
CA SER A 71 -9.63 8.77 9.41
C SER A 71 -8.65 8.59 8.25
N TYR A 72 -8.90 7.64 7.35
CA TYR A 72 -8.09 7.46 6.16
C TYR A 72 -8.20 8.62 5.16
N GLU A 73 -9.36 9.25 5.04
CA GLU A 73 -9.50 10.48 4.24
C GLU A 73 -8.67 11.64 4.79
N LYS A 74 -8.61 11.78 6.12
CA LYS A 74 -7.74 12.78 6.76
C LYS A 74 -6.26 12.48 6.48
N ALA A 75 -5.86 11.22 6.55
CA ALA A 75 -4.50 10.81 6.17
C ALA A 75 -4.19 11.21 4.71
N MET A 76 -5.10 10.91 3.79
CA MET A 76 -4.97 11.28 2.37
C MET A 76 -4.90 12.79 2.15
N ARG A 77 -5.72 13.60 2.85
CA ARG A 77 -5.71 15.06 2.74
C ARG A 77 -4.45 15.70 3.30
N ALA A 78 -3.84 15.06 4.30
CA ALA A 78 -2.60 15.53 4.91
C ALA A 78 -1.35 15.35 4.03
N GLY A 79 -1.51 14.92 2.77
CA GLY A 79 -0.41 14.81 1.80
C GLY A 79 0.42 13.53 1.94
N GLY A 80 0.05 12.64 2.86
CA GLY A 80 0.65 11.33 3.03
C GLY A 80 -0.41 10.25 3.00
N GLY A 81 -0.69 9.68 1.84
CA GLY A 81 -1.32 8.36 1.78
C GLY A 81 -0.23 7.38 1.45
N ASP A 82 0.34 6.68 2.43
CA ASP A 82 1.13 5.50 2.06
C ASP A 82 0.22 4.57 1.24
N LYS A 83 0.77 3.87 0.25
CA LYS A 83 0.02 2.99 -0.65
C LYS A 83 -0.90 2.06 0.12
N ALA A 84 -0.42 1.51 1.23
CA ALA A 84 -1.22 0.66 2.12
C ALA A 84 -2.50 1.35 2.64
N THR A 85 -2.41 2.63 2.98
CA THR A 85 -3.54 3.44 3.47
C THR A 85 -4.58 3.67 2.36
N LEU A 86 -4.12 4.03 1.17
CA LEU A 86 -5.00 4.21 0.01
C LEU A 86 -5.65 2.89 -0.41
N MET A 87 -4.94 1.77 -0.32
CA MET A 87 -5.47 0.42 -0.59
C MET A 87 -6.55 0.02 0.40
N SER A 88 -6.35 0.30 1.70
CA SER A 88 -7.38 0.11 2.73
C SER A 88 -8.59 1.00 2.47
N LEU A 89 -8.39 2.28 2.16
CA LEU A 89 -9.47 3.23 1.86
C LEU A 89 -10.28 2.79 0.62
N TYR A 90 -9.62 2.38 -0.46
CA TYR A 90 -10.26 1.79 -1.63
C TYR A 90 -11.14 0.61 -1.25
N THR A 91 -10.59 -0.32 -0.46
CA THR A 91 -11.29 -1.56 -0.08
C THR A 91 -12.54 -1.26 0.74
N LEU A 92 -12.45 -0.30 1.66
CA LEU A 92 -13.60 0.16 2.43
C LEU A 92 -14.65 0.84 1.53
N TYR A 93 -14.24 1.71 0.61
CA TYR A 93 -15.18 2.34 -0.32
C TYR A 93 -15.87 1.34 -1.24
N PHE A 94 -15.12 0.39 -1.77
CA PHE A 94 -15.64 -0.66 -2.65
C PHE A 94 -16.65 -1.53 -1.89
N ARG A 95 -16.33 -1.97 -0.67
CA ARG A 95 -17.24 -2.75 0.18
C ARG A 95 -18.50 -1.98 0.58
N SER A 96 -18.37 -0.67 0.79
CA SER A 96 -19.50 0.22 1.09
C SER A 96 -20.29 0.65 -0.16
N ARG A 97 -20.01 0.06 -1.35
CA ARG A 97 -20.62 0.41 -2.65
C ARG A 97 -20.48 1.88 -3.05
N ARG A 98 -19.48 2.59 -2.51
CA ARG A 98 -19.14 3.96 -2.87
C ARG A 98 -18.15 3.95 -4.04
N PHE A 99 -18.61 3.46 -5.19
CA PHE A 99 -17.74 3.15 -6.33
C PHE A 99 -17.08 4.38 -6.96
N GLU A 100 -17.73 5.55 -6.92
CA GLU A 100 -17.10 6.80 -7.39
C GLU A 100 -15.89 7.19 -6.52
N ALA A 101 -16.05 7.15 -5.19
CA ALA A 101 -14.95 7.42 -4.27
C ALA A 101 -13.84 6.36 -4.39
N ALA A 102 -14.20 5.09 -4.58
CA ALA A 102 -13.25 4.01 -4.83
C ALA A 102 -12.45 4.26 -6.12
N ARG A 103 -13.10 4.69 -7.20
CA ARG A 103 -12.45 5.07 -8.47
C ARG A 103 -11.43 6.18 -8.24
N ASP A 104 -11.81 7.24 -7.51
CA ASP A 104 -10.93 8.38 -7.30
C ASP A 104 -9.67 8.01 -6.50
N VAL A 105 -9.82 7.14 -5.50
CA VAL A 105 -8.69 6.59 -4.72
C VAL A 105 -7.82 5.67 -5.59
N ALA A 106 -8.43 4.80 -6.41
CA ALA A 106 -7.70 3.94 -7.34
C ALA A 106 -6.92 4.75 -8.40
N GLN A 107 -7.52 5.84 -8.90
CA GLN A 107 -6.85 6.73 -9.84
C GLN A 107 -5.64 7.44 -9.20
N ARG A 108 -5.76 7.87 -7.94
CA ARG A 108 -4.61 8.42 -7.20
C ARG A 108 -3.50 7.40 -7.02
N LEU A 109 -3.84 6.17 -6.64
CA LEU A 109 -2.89 5.05 -6.56
C LEU A 109 -2.16 4.83 -7.90
N CYS A 110 -2.87 4.88 -9.04
CA CYS A 110 -2.24 4.79 -10.36
C CYS A 110 -1.28 5.95 -10.63
N ASN A 111 -1.67 7.19 -10.27
CA ASN A 111 -0.89 8.40 -10.54
C ASN A 111 0.39 8.48 -9.69
N GLU A 112 0.47 7.78 -8.55
CA GLU A 112 1.68 7.65 -7.74
C GLU A 112 2.74 6.74 -8.39
N ASN A 113 2.57 6.40 -9.67
CA ASN A 113 3.50 5.65 -10.52
C ASN A 113 3.90 4.29 -9.94
N THR A 114 2.98 3.63 -9.24
CA THR A 114 3.14 2.21 -8.94
C THR A 114 2.74 1.42 -10.18
N ASP A 115 3.72 0.88 -10.89
CA ASP A 115 3.57 -0.11 -11.96
C ASP A 115 3.16 -1.47 -11.34
N ASP A 116 2.09 -1.43 -10.52
CA ASP A 116 1.59 -2.54 -9.74
C ASP A 116 0.24 -2.98 -10.33
N GLU A 117 0.21 -4.25 -10.75
CA GLU A 117 -0.95 -4.93 -11.29
C GLU A 117 -2.17 -4.83 -10.35
N ASP A 118 -1.94 -4.85 -9.03
CA ASP A 118 -3.01 -4.77 -8.03
C ASP A 118 -3.75 -3.43 -8.09
N VAL A 119 -3.06 -2.35 -8.46
CA VAL A 119 -3.63 -1.00 -8.50
C VAL A 119 -4.47 -0.79 -9.77
N SER A 120 -3.95 -1.23 -10.93
CA SER A 120 -4.68 -1.14 -12.21
C SER A 120 -5.94 -2.01 -12.21
N THR A 121 -5.87 -3.18 -11.57
CA THR A 121 -7.02 -4.08 -11.40
C THR A 121 -8.12 -3.44 -10.53
N LYS A 122 -7.75 -2.73 -9.46
CA LYS A 122 -8.70 -1.99 -8.60
C LYS A 122 -9.41 -0.87 -9.35
N LEU A 123 -8.70 -0.10 -10.18
CA LEU A 123 -9.33 0.92 -11.02
C LEU A 123 -10.32 0.27 -12.01
N GLY A 124 -9.92 -0.83 -12.64
CA GLY A 124 -10.79 -1.61 -13.53
C GLY A 124 -12.06 -2.10 -12.84
N HIS A 125 -11.95 -2.68 -11.64
CA HIS A 125 -13.11 -3.13 -10.85
C HIS A 125 -14.05 -1.98 -10.48
N ALA A 126 -13.51 -0.84 -10.00
CA ALA A 126 -14.34 0.32 -9.68
C ALA A 126 -15.07 0.88 -10.92
N LEU A 127 -14.43 0.88 -12.09
CA LEU A 127 -15.02 1.33 -13.35
C LEU A 127 -16.09 0.37 -13.88
N MET A 128 -15.93 -0.95 -13.66
CA MET A 128 -16.95 -1.94 -14.01
C MET A 128 -18.23 -1.75 -13.22
N GLU A 129 -18.14 -1.57 -11.90
CA GLU A 129 -19.30 -1.34 -11.02
C GLU A 129 -20.01 -0.02 -11.35
N LEU A 130 -19.29 0.96 -11.90
CA LEU A 130 -19.86 2.23 -12.41
C LEU A 130 -20.45 2.12 -13.82
N GLY A 131 -20.39 0.96 -14.48
CA GLY A 131 -20.85 0.77 -15.86
C GLY A 131 -19.95 1.43 -16.92
N ARG A 132 -18.77 1.92 -16.55
CA ARG A 132 -17.79 2.58 -17.45
C ARG A 132 -16.89 1.53 -18.10
N THR A 133 -17.51 0.60 -18.80
CA THR A 133 -16.88 -0.62 -19.34
C THR A 133 -15.73 -0.34 -20.31
N ALA A 134 -15.84 0.71 -21.14
CA ALA A 134 -14.79 1.10 -22.08
C ALA A 134 -13.51 1.59 -21.38
N GLU A 135 -13.64 2.28 -20.25
CA GLU A 135 -12.51 2.75 -19.45
C GLU A 135 -11.91 1.64 -18.59
N ALA A 136 -12.76 0.74 -18.08
CA ALA A 136 -12.32 -0.46 -17.39
C ALA A 136 -11.44 -1.32 -18.30
N GLN A 137 -11.86 -1.57 -19.55
CA GLN A 137 -11.07 -2.33 -20.53
C GLN A 137 -9.68 -1.71 -20.76
N ARG A 138 -9.59 -0.38 -20.90
CA ARG A 138 -8.30 0.31 -21.05
C ARG A 138 -7.40 0.11 -19.82
N SER A 139 -7.98 0.17 -18.63
CA SER A 139 -7.24 0.00 -17.36
C SER A 139 -6.70 -1.44 -17.21
N PHE A 140 -7.50 -2.45 -17.56
CA PHE A 140 -7.05 -3.85 -17.54
C PHE A 140 -6.01 -4.17 -18.62
N LEU A 141 -6.16 -3.58 -19.81
CA LEU A 141 -5.21 -3.76 -20.91
C LEU A 141 -3.85 -3.13 -20.59
N PHE A 142 -3.83 -1.95 -19.96
CA PHE A 142 -2.60 -1.33 -19.48
C PHE A 142 -1.85 -2.23 -18.49
N SER A 143 -2.59 -2.82 -17.53
CA SER A 143 -2.05 -3.82 -16.59
C SER A 143 -1.47 -5.04 -17.31
N SER A 144 -2.21 -5.58 -18.27
CA SER A 144 -1.81 -6.79 -19.02
C SER A 144 -0.55 -6.55 -19.86
N ILE A 145 -0.41 -5.35 -20.46
CA ILE A 145 0.76 -4.98 -21.27
C ILE A 145 2.01 -4.84 -20.37
N SER A 146 1.90 -4.20 -19.20
CA SER A 146 3.00 -4.12 -18.24
C SER A 146 3.47 -5.51 -17.81
N ASN A 147 2.53 -6.40 -17.47
CA ASN A 147 2.83 -7.80 -17.14
C ASN A 147 3.47 -8.60 -18.29
N LEU A 148 3.00 -8.42 -19.52
CA LEU A 148 3.63 -9.03 -20.70
C LEU A 148 5.08 -8.54 -20.87
N THR A 149 5.36 -7.27 -20.60
CA THR A 149 6.74 -6.76 -20.64
C THR A 149 7.60 -7.29 -19.50
N GLU A 150 7.07 -7.42 -18.28
CA GLU A 150 7.81 -7.94 -17.14
C GLU A 150 8.08 -9.45 -17.25
N CYS A 151 7.09 -10.22 -17.72
CA CYS A 151 7.22 -11.65 -18.03
C CYS A 151 8.21 -11.88 -19.18
N ASN A 152 8.19 -11.02 -20.21
CA ASN A 152 9.19 -11.04 -21.28
C ASN A 152 10.60 -10.62 -20.83
N MET A 153 10.72 -9.71 -19.85
CA MET A 153 12.02 -9.33 -19.28
C MET A 153 12.59 -10.42 -18.35
N LYS A 154 11.75 -11.04 -17.52
CA LYS A 154 12.13 -12.18 -16.65
C LYS A 154 12.53 -13.41 -17.47
N SER A 155 11.82 -13.70 -18.57
CA SER A 155 12.18 -14.81 -19.47
C SER A 155 13.47 -14.54 -20.26
N ARG A 156 13.70 -13.30 -20.75
CA ARG A 156 14.98 -12.92 -21.37
C ARG A 156 16.16 -13.03 -20.41
N ARG A 157 16.04 -12.55 -19.17
CA ARG A 157 17.07 -12.72 -18.12
C ARG A 157 17.37 -14.19 -17.80
N ALA A 158 16.36 -15.06 -17.84
CA ALA A 158 16.55 -16.50 -17.64
C ALA A 158 17.33 -17.16 -18.80
N VAL A 159 17.15 -16.68 -20.04
CA VAL A 159 17.92 -17.13 -21.20
C VAL A 159 19.37 -16.63 -21.14
N ASP A 160 19.59 -15.38 -20.73
CA ASP A 160 20.94 -14.80 -20.60
C ASP A 160 21.77 -15.49 -19.49
N LEU A 161 21.14 -15.90 -18.38
CA LEU A 161 21.80 -16.68 -17.33
C LEU A 161 22.11 -18.13 -17.74
N ASN A 162 21.37 -18.68 -18.70
CA ASN A 162 21.58 -20.04 -19.21
C ASN A 162 22.61 -20.11 -20.35
N GLN A 163 23.06 -18.96 -20.88
CA GLN A 163 24.18 -18.89 -21.85
C GLN A 163 25.57 -18.96 -21.19
N GLY A 164 25.65 -19.05 -19.85
CA GLY A 164 26.90 -19.32 -19.11
C GLY A 164 27.32 -20.80 -19.04
N TYR A 165 26.47 -21.73 -19.50
CA TYR A 165 26.74 -23.16 -19.50
C TYR A 165 26.49 -23.78 -20.89
N GLY A 166 27.30 -23.40 -21.87
CA GLY A 166 27.41 -24.13 -23.15
C GLY A 166 28.27 -25.39 -22.99
N PRO A 167 27.91 -26.53 -23.60
CA PRO A 167 28.59 -27.81 -23.38
C PRO A 167 29.97 -27.81 -24.05
N ALA A 168 30.99 -28.26 -23.29
CA ALA A 168 32.29 -28.61 -23.81
C ALA A 168 32.17 -29.83 -24.75
N TYR A 169 31.98 -29.60 -26.03
CA TYR A 169 32.25 -30.59 -27.08
C TYR A 169 33.57 -30.23 -27.75
N ASN A 170 34.66 -30.81 -27.26
CA ASN A 170 35.93 -30.80 -27.95
C ASN A 170 36.54 -32.22 -27.94
N GLY A 171 36.60 -32.84 -29.12
CA GLY A 171 37.63 -33.77 -29.54
C GLY A 171 37.69 -35.17 -28.91
N LEU A 172 37.04 -36.15 -29.55
CA LEU A 172 37.58 -37.51 -29.64
C LEU A 172 37.61 -37.94 -31.11
N GLY A 173 38.61 -37.44 -31.83
CA GLY A 173 39.14 -38.12 -33.00
C GLY A 173 40.12 -39.19 -32.50
N VAL A 174 39.71 -40.46 -32.56
CA VAL A 174 40.62 -41.59 -32.40
C VAL A 174 40.94 -42.10 -33.80
N ARG A 175 42.23 -42.13 -34.10
CA ARG A 175 42.83 -42.78 -35.28
C ARG A 175 42.65 -44.29 -35.24
#